data_AF-A0A1M7B866-F1
#
_entry.id   AF-A0A1M7B866-F1
#
_cell.length_a   1.000
_cell.length_b   1.000
_cell.length_c   1.000
_cell.angle_alpha   90.00
_cell.angle_beta   90.00
_cell.angle_gamma   90.00
#
_symmetry.space_group_name_H-M   'P 1'
#
loop_
_entity.id
_entity.type
_entity.pdbx_description
1 polymer ?
#
loop_
_entity_poly.entity_id
_entity_poly.type
_entity_poly.pdbx_seq_one_letter_code
_entity_poly.pdbx_strand_id
1 'polypeptide(L)' 'MTDQHQVNSTIATAICDCLKDDPDPRIDPEVAKHIAKCIVSALTEAGFAIVVADPLVR' A
#
# COMPACT_ATOMS: atom_id res chain seq x y z
N MET A 1 5.08 -14.02 -14.15
CA MET A 1 4.26 -12.81 -14.27
C MET A 1 3.63 -12.57 -12.93
N THR A 2 4.04 -11.51 -12.25
CA THR A 2 3.47 -11.14 -10.95
C THR A 2 2.02 -10.72 -11.21
N ASP A 3 1.08 -11.48 -10.66
CA ASP A 3 -0.34 -11.28 -10.95
C ASP A 3 -0.78 -9.92 -10.41
N GLN A 4 -1.12 -9.01 -11.34
CA GLN A 4 -1.49 -7.63 -11.01
C GLN A 4 -2.77 -7.59 -10.15
N HIS A 5 -3.64 -8.59 -10.27
CA HIS A 5 -4.82 -8.72 -9.42
C HIS A 5 -4.42 -9.09 -7.98
N GLN A 6 -3.43 -9.95 -7.78
CA GLN A 6 -2.88 -10.27 -6.46
C GLN A 6 -2.27 -9.04 -5.80
N VAL A 7 -1.46 -8.26 -6.53
CA VAL A 7 -0.89 -6.99 -6.04
C VAL A 7 -1.99 -6.02 -5.61
N ASN A 8 -2.96 -5.80 -6.49
CA ASN A 8 -4.05 -4.87 -6.23
C ASN A 8 -4.91 -5.31 -5.04
N SER A 9 -5.13 -6.61 -4.90
CA SER A 9 -5.85 -7.19 -3.77
C SER A 9 -5.10 -6.98 -2.45
N THR A 10 -3.79 -7.26 -2.42
CA THR A 10 -2.95 -7.02 -1.23
C THR A 10 -2.95 -5.55 -0.80
N ILE A 11 -2.83 -4.61 -1.76
CA ILE A 11 -2.88 -3.17 -1.48
C ILE A 11 -4.25 -2.77 -0.94
N ALA A 12 -5.34 -3.21 -1.59
CA ALA A 12 -6.70 -2.88 -1.17
C ALA A 12 -7.02 -3.44 0.23
N THR A 13 -6.60 -4.66 0.53
CA THR A 13 -6.75 -5.26 1.87
C THR A 13 -6.00 -4.47 2.92
N ALA A 14 -4.75 -4.10 2.68
CA ALA A 14 -3.94 -3.33 3.65
C ALA A 14 -4.50 -1.92 3.89
N ILE A 15 -5.00 -1.24 2.86
CA ILE A 15 -5.68 0.06 3.00
C ILE A 15 -6.95 -0.12 3.84
N CYS A 16 -7.78 -1.11 3.52
CA CYS A 16 -9.05 -1.34 4.21
C CYS A 16 -8.83 -1.73 5.68
N ASP A 17 -7.82 -2.56 5.96
CA ASP A 17 -7.46 -2.96 7.32
C ASP A 17 -7.02 -1.75 8.16
N CYS A 18 -6.18 -0.87 7.61
CA CYS A 18 -5.76 0.32 8.32
C CYS A 18 -6.87 1.39 8.45
N LEU A 19 -7.79 1.50 7.50
CA LEU A 19 -8.90 2.45 7.56
C LEU A 19 -10.12 1.93 8.33
N LYS A 20 -10.12 0.66 8.74
CA LYS A 20 -11.23 0.03 9.45
C LYS A 20 -11.51 0.68 10.81
N ASP A 21 -10.48 1.22 11.45
CA ASP A 21 -10.54 1.83 12.78
C ASP A 21 -10.74 3.36 12.73
N ASP A 22 -10.65 3.98 11.55
CA ASP A 22 -10.77 5.44 11.37
C ASP A 22 -12.18 5.83 10.87
N PRO A 23 -13.02 6.45 11.73
CA PRO A 23 -14.35 6.94 11.33
C PRO A 23 -14.31 8.28 10.57
N ASP A 24 -13.15 8.94 10.45
CA ASP A 24 -13.01 10.21 9.75
C ASP A 24 -12.18 10.04 8.45
N PRO A 25 -12.71 10.44 7.29
CA PRO A 25 -12.01 10.30 6.01
C PRO A 25 -10.82 11.26 5.85
N ARG A 26 -10.58 12.17 6.80
CA ARG A 26 -9.39 13.03 6.82
C ARG A 26 -8.24 12.25 7.46
N ILE A 27 -7.60 11.43 6.64
CA ILE A 27 -6.40 10.72 7.04
C ILE A 27 -5.31 11.75 7.36
N ASP A 28 -4.91 11.84 8.62
CA ASP A 28 -3.76 12.63 9.03
C ASP A 28 -2.49 12.15 8.29
N PRO A 29 -1.56 13.05 7.93
CA PRO A 29 -0.35 12.67 7.21
C PRO A 29 0.51 11.64 7.95
N GLU A 30 0.46 11.61 9.29
CA GLU A 30 1.12 10.59 10.09
C GLU A 30 0.44 9.22 9.97
N VAL A 31 -0.89 9.19 9.94
CA VAL A 31 -1.68 7.97 9.72
C VAL A 31 -1.43 7.45 8.31
N ALA A 32 -1.45 8.33 7.29
CA ALA A 32 -1.13 7.97 5.92
C ALA A 32 0.28 7.35 5.79
N LYS A 33 1.26 7.87 6.53
CA LYS A 33 2.62 7.32 6.55
C LYS A 33 2.67 5.92 7.19
N HIS A 34 1.90 5.69 8.25
CA HIS A 34 1.77 4.36 8.84
C HIS A 34 1.08 3.37 7.91
N ILE A 35 0.00 3.79 7.25
CA ILE A 35 -0.70 3.00 6.22
C ILE A 35 0.29 2.61 5.11
N ALA A 36 1.02 3.58 4.57
CA ALA A 36 2.02 3.34 3.52
C ALA A 36 3.11 2.36 3.98
N LYS A 37 3.61 2.50 5.21
CA LYS A 37 4.59 1.56 5.78
C LYS A 37 4.03 0.14 5.92
N CYS A 38 2.77 0.01 6.35
CA CYS A 38 2.09 -1.28 6.48
C CYS A 38 1.97 -1.97 5.12
N ILE A 39 1.53 -1.23 4.09
CA ILE A 39 1.43 -1.73 2.71
C ILE A 39 2.81 -2.16 2.19
N VAL A 40 3.85 -1.34 2.41
CA VAL A 40 5.23 -1.63 1.97
C VAL A 40 5.73 -2.93 2.60
N SER A 41 5.51 -3.13 3.91
CA SER A 41 5.87 -4.36 4.60
C SER A 41 5.13 -5.58 4.04
N ALA A 42 3.81 -5.51 3.90
CA ALA A 42 3.00 -6.63 3.39
C ALA A 42 3.42 -7.04 1.97
N LEU A 43 3.71 -6.07 1.10
CA LEU A 43 4.25 -6.31 -0.23
C LEU A 43 5.65 -6.94 -0.19
N THR A 44 6.52 -6.46 0.70
CA THR A 44 7.86 -7.02 0.88
C THR A 44 7.79 -8.48 1.37
N GLU A 45 6.93 -8.76 2.35
CA GLU A 45 6.69 -10.10 2.89
C GLU A 45 6.13 -11.07 1.85
N ALA A 46 5.27 -10.56 0.95
CA ALA A 46 4.73 -11.35 -0.15
C ALA A 46 5.69 -11.48 -1.34
N GLY A 47 6.93 -10.97 -1.24
CA GLY A 47 7.99 -11.14 -2.23
C GLY A 47 7.97 -10.12 -3.37
N PHE A 48 7.25 -9.02 -3.20
CA PHE A 48 7.16 -7.95 -4.21
C PHE A 48 8.26 -6.90 -3.98
N ALA A 49 8.94 -6.51 -5.06
CA ALA A 49 9.89 -5.41 -5.03
C ALA A 49 9.16 -4.08 -5.28
N ILE A 50 9.19 -3.18 -4.31
CA ILE A 50 8.67 -1.82 -4.46
C ILE A 50 9.78 -0.96 -5.03
N VAL A 51 9.63 -0.56 -6.28
CA VAL A 51 10.54 0.37 -6.96
C VAL A 51 9.90 1.74 -7.04
N VAL A 52 10.69 2.78 -6.84
CA VAL A 52 10.25 4.14 -7.17
C VAL A 52 10.08 4.16 -8.69
N ALA A 53 8.84 4.31 -9.15
CA ALA A 53 8.57 4.51 -10.57
C ALA A 53 9.13 5.88 -10.94
N ASP A 54 10.29 5.90 -11.59
CA ASP A 54 10.92 7.12 -12.05
C ASP A 54 10.09 7.69 -13.22
N PRO A 55 9.43 8.85 -13.07
CA PRO A 55 8.53 9.38 -14.10
C PRO A 55 9.28 9.94 -15.33
N LEU A 56 10.62 9.87 -15.34
CA LEU A 56 11.48 10.43 -16.40
C LEU A 56 11.91 9.42 -17.47
N VAL A 57 11.45 8.17 -17.42
CA VAL A 57 11.64 7.20 -18.50
C VAL A 57 10.34 7.01 -19.25
N ARG A 58 10.07 7.90 -20.22
CA ARG A 58 9.08 7.68 -21.27
C ARG A 58 9.60 8.17 -22.61
#